data_AF-A0A0G3IBD3-F1
#
_entry.id   AF-A0A0G3IBD3-F1
#
_cell.length_a   1.000
_cell.length_b   1.000
_cell.length_c   1.000
_cell.angle_alpha   90.00
_cell.angle_beta   90.00
_cell.angle_gamma   90.00
#
_symmetry.space_group_name_H-M   'P 1'
#
loop_
_entity.id
_entity.type
_entity.pdbx_description
1 polymer ?
#
loop_
_entity_poly.entity_id
_entity_poly.type
_entity_poly.pdbx_seq_one_letter_code
_entity_poly.pdbx_strand_id
1 'polypeptide(L)'
;MPGPPLKEVLNLHKLNVSLLETTVMVKLDEGVSLKKQLFHGCALGGVRQLYLGLKEVIWKSDDYKQLGNILGHDLHLLETLDIDMDLFHHARELPSNPDSSVKAVFRGIGNLKKLENLNISFNYSKEIVDYDNVFGDFGSQLGKLGQYNKIDTLKISMQQNKIDNAEMLRLFRGISEMKSLKSLTIDLRGSHEFDQTGFDPLVGPLKKLNNLSSLTMNLDSDIDATVLRAALSAKDSEKPVKVDITSG
;
A
#
# COMPACT_ATOMS: atom_id res chain seq x y z
N MET A 1 17.72 -21.46 -42.92
CA MET A 1 17.72 -20.00 -42.71
C MET A 1 18.57 -19.70 -41.49
N PRO A 2 19.53 -18.76 -41.53
CA PRO A 2 20.18 -18.32 -40.29
C PRO A 2 19.10 -17.73 -39.37
N GLY A 3 19.09 -18.12 -38.09
CA GLY A 3 18.17 -17.59 -37.10
C GLY A 3 18.33 -16.07 -36.96
N PRO A 4 17.30 -15.36 -36.45
CA PRO A 4 17.36 -13.91 -36.31
C PRO A 4 18.61 -13.49 -35.51
N PRO A 5 19.29 -12.38 -35.88
CA PRO A 5 20.50 -11.91 -35.23
C PRO A 5 20.32 -11.84 -33.71
N LEU A 6 21.32 -12.26 -32.94
CA LEU A 6 21.29 -12.28 -31.46
C LEU A 6 20.82 -10.93 -30.85
N LYS A 7 21.08 -9.81 -31.55
CA LYS A 7 20.62 -8.46 -31.20
C LYS A 7 19.09 -8.28 -31.30
N GLU A 8 18.42 -8.90 -32.26
CA GLU A 8 16.96 -8.88 -32.40
C GLU A 8 16.28 -9.78 -31.35
N VAL A 9 16.89 -10.94 -31.04
CA VAL A 9 16.44 -11.82 -29.95
C VAL A 9 16.61 -11.16 -28.58
N LEU A 10 17.71 -10.41 -28.36
CA LEU A 10 17.92 -9.62 -27.15
C LEU A 10 16.96 -8.43 -27.03
N ASN A 11 16.48 -7.88 -28.14
CA ASN A 11 15.46 -6.82 -28.13
C ASN A 11 14.05 -7.36 -27.85
N LEU A 12 13.72 -8.59 -28.26
CA LEU A 12 12.47 -9.27 -27.90
C LEU A 12 12.36 -9.59 -26.40
N HIS A 13 13.49 -9.81 -25.70
CA HIS A 13 13.53 -9.96 -24.24
C HIS A 13 13.55 -8.61 -23.48
N LYS A 14 13.62 -7.49 -24.22
CA LYS A 14 13.45 -6.13 -23.73
C LYS A 14 12.12 -5.57 -24.20
N LEU A 15 11.04 -6.33 -24.04
CA LEU A 15 9.72 -5.70 -23.97
C LEU A 15 9.76 -4.82 -22.72
N ASN A 16 10.18 -3.56 -22.91
CA ASN A 16 10.19 -2.52 -21.90
C ASN A 16 8.73 -2.12 -21.72
N VAL A 17 7.99 -3.00 -21.06
CA VAL A 17 6.60 -2.76 -20.73
C VAL A 17 6.64 -1.76 -19.59
N SER A 18 6.63 -0.47 -19.95
CA SER A 18 6.60 0.63 -19.00
C SER A 18 5.32 0.58 -18.16
N LEU A 19 4.27 -0.07 -18.66
CA LEU A 19 2.96 -0.22 -18.02
C LEU A 19 2.50 -1.67 -18.05
N LEU A 20 2.42 -2.30 -16.88
CA LEU A 20 1.76 -3.59 -16.70
C LEU A 20 0.45 -3.42 -15.94
N GLU A 21 -0.62 -4.00 -16.47
CA GLU A 21 -1.90 -4.13 -15.80
C GLU A 21 -2.21 -5.63 -15.66
N THR A 22 -2.48 -6.09 -14.44
CA THR A 22 -2.92 -7.46 -14.20
C THR A 22 -4.25 -7.44 -13.46
N THR A 23 -5.27 -7.99 -14.10
CA THR A 23 -6.54 -8.35 -13.45
C THR A 23 -6.75 -9.83 -13.71
N VAL A 24 -6.39 -10.66 -12.73
CA VAL A 24 -6.56 -12.11 -12.87
C VAL A 24 -7.96 -12.44 -12.37
N MET A 25 -8.87 -12.73 -13.30
CA MET A 25 -10.27 -13.08 -12.98
C MET A 25 -10.44 -14.58 -12.65
N VAL A 26 -9.34 -15.34 -12.63
CA VAL A 26 -9.36 -16.81 -12.50
C VAL A 26 -8.58 -17.24 -11.26
N LYS A 27 -9.03 -18.30 -10.61
CA LYS A 27 -8.32 -18.92 -9.49
C LYS A 27 -6.89 -19.28 -9.89
N LEU A 28 -5.92 -18.92 -9.04
CA LEU A 28 -4.52 -19.28 -9.25
C LEU A 28 -4.32 -20.80 -9.13
N ASP A 29 -3.53 -21.34 -10.06
CA ASP A 29 -3.14 -22.74 -10.12
C ASP A 29 -2.15 -23.09 -9.00
N GLU A 30 -2.38 -24.22 -8.33
CA GLU A 30 -1.46 -24.72 -7.31
C GLU A 30 -0.15 -25.21 -7.91
N GLY A 31 0.97 -24.94 -7.22
CA GLY A 31 2.30 -25.33 -7.68
C GLY A 31 2.87 -24.45 -8.80
N VAL A 32 2.13 -23.45 -9.28
CA VAL A 32 2.60 -22.47 -10.26
C VAL A 32 2.95 -21.17 -9.55
N SER A 33 4.15 -20.62 -9.82
CA SER A 33 4.57 -19.38 -9.15
C SER A 33 3.69 -18.19 -9.53
N LEU A 34 3.42 -17.31 -8.56
CA LEU A 34 2.66 -16.08 -8.76
C LEU A 34 3.28 -15.22 -9.87
N LYS A 35 4.61 -15.22 -9.98
CA LYS A 35 5.29 -14.51 -11.08
C LYS A 35 4.89 -15.03 -12.46
N LYS A 36 4.77 -16.35 -12.62
CA LYS A 36 4.35 -16.95 -13.89
C LYS A 36 2.88 -16.68 -14.16
N GLN A 37 2.04 -16.68 -13.13
CA GLN A 37 0.60 -16.49 -13.27
C GLN A 37 0.22 -15.02 -13.52
N LEU A 38 0.76 -14.07 -12.76
CA LEU A 38 0.44 -12.65 -12.90
C LEU A 38 1.18 -11.99 -14.08
N PHE A 39 2.45 -12.38 -14.28
CA PHE A 39 3.33 -11.69 -15.22
C PHE A 39 3.73 -12.56 -16.42
N HIS A 40 3.16 -13.75 -16.58
CA HIS A 40 3.42 -14.63 -17.72
C HIS A 40 4.92 -14.97 -17.90
N GLY A 41 5.71 -14.89 -16.82
CA GLY A 41 7.15 -15.10 -16.86
C GLY A 41 7.97 -13.93 -17.43
N CYS A 42 7.35 -12.78 -17.69
CA CYS A 42 8.02 -11.58 -18.20
C CYS A 42 9.12 -11.09 -17.23
N ALA A 43 10.17 -10.49 -17.81
CA ALA A 43 11.18 -9.76 -17.05
C ALA A 43 10.58 -8.45 -16.53
N LEU A 44 10.66 -8.22 -15.22
CA LEU A 44 10.02 -7.08 -14.56
C LEU A 44 10.94 -5.88 -14.32
N GLY A 45 12.25 -6.03 -14.60
CA GLY A 45 13.24 -4.99 -14.31
C GLY A 45 13.05 -3.70 -15.11
N GLY A 46 12.26 -3.69 -16.19
CA GLY A 46 11.93 -2.51 -16.98
C GLY A 46 10.65 -1.78 -16.54
N VAL A 47 9.82 -2.40 -15.71
CA VAL A 47 8.47 -1.92 -15.41
C VAL A 47 8.53 -0.61 -14.64
N ARG A 48 7.74 0.38 -15.08
CA ARG A 48 7.64 1.72 -14.46
C ARG A 48 6.31 1.92 -13.78
N GLN A 49 5.24 1.35 -14.32
CA GLN A 49 3.89 1.49 -13.80
C GLN A 49 3.29 0.09 -13.70
N LEU A 50 2.69 -0.19 -12.55
CA LEU A 50 2.12 -1.49 -12.25
C LEU A 50 0.78 -1.32 -11.55
N TYR A 51 -0.25 -1.94 -12.14
CA TYR A 51 -1.60 -2.00 -11.61
C TYR A 51 -1.95 -3.46 -11.31
N LEU A 52 -2.24 -3.76 -10.04
CA LEU A 52 -2.50 -5.10 -9.54
C LEU A 52 -3.91 -5.17 -8.94
N GLY A 53 -4.88 -5.65 -9.72
CA GLY A 53 -6.20 -6.02 -9.22
C GLY A 53 -6.20 -7.47 -8.74
N LEU A 54 -6.04 -7.66 -7.44
CA LEU A 54 -5.82 -8.96 -6.78
C LEU A 54 -6.88 -9.29 -5.71
N LYS A 55 -7.93 -8.47 -5.59
CA LYS A 55 -9.13 -8.76 -4.81
C LYS A 55 -9.70 -10.12 -5.19
N GLU A 56 -9.96 -10.99 -4.21
CA GLU A 56 -10.42 -12.37 -4.42
C GLU A 56 -9.49 -13.26 -5.29
N VAL A 57 -8.28 -12.79 -5.61
CA VAL A 57 -7.29 -13.53 -6.43
C VAL A 57 -6.26 -14.23 -5.55
N ILE A 58 -5.62 -13.46 -4.65
CA ILE A 58 -4.62 -13.98 -3.71
C ILE A 58 -5.20 -14.03 -2.30
N TRP A 59 -4.98 -15.16 -1.64
CA TRP A 59 -5.59 -15.46 -0.35
C TRP A 59 -4.75 -16.46 0.46
N LYS A 60 -3.66 -16.99 -0.13
CA LYS A 60 -2.73 -17.89 0.54
C LYS A 60 -1.50 -17.12 1.05
N SER A 61 -1.00 -17.56 2.21
CA SER A 61 0.25 -17.09 2.82
C SER A 61 1.43 -17.07 1.83
N ASP A 62 1.53 -18.08 0.97
CA ASP A 62 2.58 -18.17 -0.04
C ASP A 62 2.43 -17.12 -1.16
N ASP A 63 1.21 -16.81 -1.59
CA ASP A 63 0.96 -15.79 -2.61
C ASP A 63 1.44 -14.41 -2.13
N TYR A 64 1.09 -14.02 -0.90
CA TYR A 64 1.57 -12.77 -0.30
C TYR A 64 3.11 -12.71 -0.22
N LYS A 65 3.76 -13.83 0.14
CA LYS A 65 5.22 -13.92 0.19
C LYS A 65 5.85 -13.77 -1.20
N GLN A 66 5.32 -14.47 -2.20
CA GLN A 66 5.78 -14.36 -3.57
C GLN A 66 5.60 -12.94 -4.10
N LEU A 67 4.45 -12.31 -3.84
CA LEU A 67 4.18 -10.92 -4.22
C LEU A 67 5.16 -9.95 -3.57
N GLY A 68 5.40 -10.09 -2.27
CA GLY A 68 6.39 -9.27 -1.55
C GLY A 68 7.79 -9.40 -2.11
N ASN A 69 8.21 -10.61 -2.48
CA ASN A 69 9.50 -10.84 -3.13
C ASN A 69 9.57 -10.19 -4.51
N ILE A 70 8.51 -10.30 -5.31
CA ILE A 70 8.44 -9.66 -6.64
C ILE A 70 8.55 -8.14 -6.51
N LEU A 71 7.75 -7.53 -5.63
CA LEU A 71 7.80 -6.07 -5.36
C LEU A 71 9.19 -5.66 -4.85
N GLY A 72 9.76 -6.41 -3.92
CA GLY A 72 11.01 -6.04 -3.25
C GLY A 72 12.29 -6.26 -4.05
N HIS A 73 12.28 -7.17 -5.04
CA HIS A 73 13.49 -7.55 -5.78
C HIS A 73 13.41 -7.28 -7.28
N ASP A 74 12.26 -7.55 -7.91
CA ASP A 74 12.15 -7.57 -9.36
C ASP A 74 11.77 -6.19 -9.94
N LEU A 75 11.09 -5.35 -9.15
CA LEU A 75 10.46 -4.09 -9.57
C LEU A 75 11.24 -2.83 -9.14
N HIS A 76 12.57 -2.89 -9.20
CA HIS A 76 13.47 -1.83 -8.71
C HIS A 76 13.39 -0.47 -9.44
N LEU A 77 12.76 -0.40 -10.61
CA LEU A 77 12.54 0.84 -11.38
C LEU A 77 11.10 1.34 -11.33
N LEU A 78 10.24 0.75 -10.49
CA LEU A 78 8.83 1.10 -10.43
C LEU A 78 8.63 2.53 -9.89
N GLU A 79 7.88 3.32 -10.66
CA GLU A 79 7.54 4.73 -10.41
C GLU A 79 6.07 4.86 -9.95
N THR A 80 5.18 4.00 -10.43
CA THR A 80 3.77 3.97 -10.02
C THR A 80 3.34 2.57 -9.62
N LEU A 81 2.74 2.45 -8.45
CA LEU A 81 2.10 1.23 -7.98
C LEU A 81 0.66 1.53 -7.59
N ASP A 82 -0.26 0.84 -8.25
CA ASP A 82 -1.64 0.69 -7.83
C ASP A 82 -1.87 -0.78 -7.48
N ILE A 83 -2.26 -1.06 -6.24
CA ILE A 83 -2.47 -2.43 -5.77
C ILE A 83 -3.76 -2.50 -4.97
N ASP A 84 -4.64 -3.40 -5.39
CA ASP A 84 -5.90 -3.70 -4.73
C ASP A 84 -5.96 -5.18 -4.41
N MET A 85 -5.92 -5.50 -3.12
CA MET A 85 -5.91 -6.87 -2.64
C MET A 85 -6.62 -6.99 -1.31
N ASP A 86 -7.22 -8.15 -1.10
CA ASP A 86 -7.80 -8.45 0.20
C ASP A 86 -6.71 -8.96 1.15
N LEU A 87 -6.92 -8.70 2.42
CA LEU A 87 -6.19 -9.26 3.55
C LEU A 87 -6.99 -10.43 4.15
N PHE A 88 -7.61 -11.27 3.30
CA PHE A 88 -8.38 -12.42 3.75
C PHE A 88 -7.45 -13.52 4.28
N HIS A 89 -7.93 -14.20 5.34
CA HIS A 89 -7.34 -15.44 5.83
C HIS A 89 -8.28 -16.62 5.54
N HIS A 90 -7.96 -17.38 4.51
CA HIS A 90 -8.46 -18.75 4.34
C HIS A 90 -7.31 -19.74 4.30
N ALA A 91 -6.24 -19.50 5.07
CA ALA A 91 -5.36 -20.59 5.46
C ALA A 91 -6.09 -21.44 6.52
N ARG A 92 -7.11 -22.18 6.09
CA ARG A 92 -7.86 -23.09 6.94
C ARG A 92 -7.06 -24.34 7.34
N GLU A 93 -5.81 -24.51 6.89
CA GLU A 93 -5.10 -25.78 7.06
C GLU A 93 -3.58 -25.71 7.29
N LEU A 94 -2.96 -24.55 7.57
CA LEU A 94 -1.52 -24.55 7.90
C LEU A 94 -1.17 -23.62 9.06
N PRO A 95 -0.50 -24.13 10.11
CA PRO A 95 -0.08 -23.37 11.30
C PRO A 95 1.07 -22.38 11.03
N SER A 96 1.37 -22.06 9.76
CA SER A 96 2.44 -21.14 9.41
C SER A 96 1.94 -19.69 9.47
N ASN A 97 2.31 -19.04 10.56
CA ASN A 97 2.13 -17.63 10.92
C ASN A 97 1.78 -16.69 9.74
N PRO A 98 0.49 -16.35 9.54
CA PRO A 98 0.03 -15.45 8.48
C PRO A 98 0.60 -14.03 8.64
N ASP A 99 1.02 -13.65 9.85
CA ASP A 99 1.61 -12.33 10.16
C ASP A 99 2.84 -12.06 9.29
N SER A 100 3.64 -13.09 9.01
CA SER A 100 4.87 -12.96 8.23
C SER A 100 4.66 -12.64 6.74
N SER A 101 3.48 -12.93 6.21
CA SER A 101 3.22 -13.05 4.78
C SER A 101 2.74 -11.76 4.13
N VAL A 102 1.69 -11.11 4.64
CA VAL A 102 1.32 -9.76 4.15
C VAL A 102 2.43 -8.76 4.49
N LYS A 103 3.12 -8.92 5.64
CA LYS A 103 4.31 -8.13 5.94
C LYS A 103 5.42 -8.28 4.89
N ALA A 104 5.47 -9.38 4.14
CA ALA A 104 6.37 -9.49 2.99
C ALA A 104 6.00 -8.52 1.87
N VAL A 105 4.70 -8.35 1.57
CA VAL A 105 4.20 -7.34 0.64
C VAL A 105 4.61 -5.94 1.10
N PHE A 106 4.39 -5.61 2.38
CA PHE A 106 4.79 -4.30 2.92
C PHE A 106 6.30 -4.06 2.82
N ARG A 107 7.12 -5.05 3.19
CA ARG A 107 8.59 -4.97 3.04
C ARG A 107 8.99 -4.79 1.57
N GLY A 108 8.32 -5.50 0.66
CA GLY A 108 8.51 -5.37 -0.77
C GLY A 108 8.24 -3.95 -1.25
N ILE A 109 7.10 -3.37 -0.86
CA ILE A 109 6.76 -1.96 -1.16
C ILE A 109 7.82 -1.01 -0.60
N GLY A 110 8.28 -1.23 0.64
CA GLY A 110 9.33 -0.42 1.28
C GLY A 110 10.67 -0.39 0.52
N ASN A 111 10.90 -1.31 -0.40
CA ASN A 111 12.11 -1.39 -1.23
C ASN A 111 11.98 -0.69 -2.59
N LEU A 112 10.81 -0.14 -2.94
CA LEU A 112 10.56 0.54 -4.22
C LEU A 112 11.16 1.97 -4.22
N LYS A 113 12.48 2.08 -4.41
CA LYS A 113 13.26 3.34 -4.30
C LYS A 113 13.07 4.36 -5.43
N LYS A 114 12.19 4.08 -6.39
CA LYS A 114 11.87 4.97 -7.53
C LYS A 114 10.41 5.40 -7.53
N LEU A 115 9.65 5.01 -6.51
CA LEU A 115 8.22 5.19 -6.48
C LEU A 115 7.85 6.66 -6.26
N GLU A 116 6.98 7.18 -7.12
CA GLU A 116 6.45 8.54 -7.07
C GLU A 116 4.94 8.54 -6.78
N ASN A 117 4.23 7.50 -7.20
CA ASN A 117 2.78 7.36 -7.00
C ASN A 117 2.46 6.02 -6.33
N LEU A 118 1.69 6.09 -5.24
CA LEU A 118 1.27 4.91 -4.49
C LEU A 118 -0.22 4.97 -4.16
N ASN A 119 -0.98 4.08 -4.79
CA ASN A 119 -2.35 3.78 -4.43
C ASN A 119 -2.41 2.35 -3.89
N ILE A 120 -2.96 2.20 -2.70
CA ILE A 120 -3.06 0.91 -2.02
C ILE A 120 -4.49 0.72 -1.57
N SER A 121 -4.98 -0.49 -1.77
CA SER A 121 -6.21 -1.00 -1.21
C SER A 121 -5.91 -2.36 -0.58
N PHE A 122 -5.91 -2.38 0.76
CA PHE A 122 -5.63 -3.54 1.61
C PHE A 122 -6.83 -3.74 2.55
N ASN A 123 -7.87 -4.43 2.10
CA ASN A 123 -9.15 -4.50 2.80
C ASN A 123 -9.42 -5.88 3.42
N TYR A 124 -10.42 -6.00 4.30
CA TYR A 124 -10.97 -7.28 4.79
C TYR A 124 -10.06 -8.13 5.71
N SER A 125 -9.43 -7.54 6.71
CA SER A 125 -8.71 -8.26 7.78
C SER A 125 -9.54 -8.50 9.05
N LYS A 126 -10.79 -8.00 9.13
CA LYS A 126 -11.59 -7.99 10.36
C LYS A 126 -11.81 -9.36 11.03
N GLU A 127 -11.77 -10.43 10.26
CA GLU A 127 -11.98 -11.80 10.76
C GLU A 127 -10.68 -12.46 11.23
N ILE A 128 -9.54 -11.76 11.10
CA ILE A 128 -8.25 -12.28 11.54
C ILE A 128 -8.05 -11.95 13.02
N VAL A 129 -7.98 -13.00 13.84
CA VAL A 129 -7.90 -12.86 15.30
C VAL A 129 -6.46 -12.71 15.81
N ASP A 130 -5.46 -13.13 15.01
CA ASP A 130 -4.02 -13.15 15.37
C ASP A 130 -3.17 -12.17 14.53
N TYR A 131 -3.78 -11.16 13.90
CA TYR A 131 -3.08 -10.16 13.09
C TYR A 131 -2.68 -8.94 13.93
N ASP A 132 -1.58 -9.05 14.68
CA ASP A 132 -1.07 -7.94 15.48
C ASP A 132 -0.20 -6.97 14.65
N ASN A 133 -0.53 -5.68 14.75
CA ASN A 133 0.32 -4.56 14.31
C ASN A 133 0.67 -4.54 12.81
N VAL A 134 -0.30 -4.84 11.97
CA VAL A 134 -0.14 -5.03 10.53
C VAL A 134 0.05 -3.69 9.86
N PHE A 135 -0.86 -2.75 10.15
CA PHE A 135 -0.78 -1.41 9.60
C PHE A 135 0.31 -0.57 10.28
N GLY A 136 0.69 -0.91 11.51
CA GLY A 136 1.87 -0.32 12.14
C GLY A 136 3.18 -0.73 11.45
N ASP A 137 3.33 -2.00 11.07
CA ASP A 137 4.47 -2.48 10.29
C ASP A 137 4.49 -1.89 8.88
N PHE A 138 3.31 -1.73 8.27
CA PHE A 138 3.18 -1.00 7.02
C PHE A 138 3.64 0.46 7.16
N GLY A 139 3.23 1.13 8.25
CA GLY A 139 3.74 2.46 8.63
C GLY A 139 5.26 2.53 8.66
N SER A 140 5.92 1.56 9.28
CA SER A 140 7.39 1.48 9.28
C SER A 140 7.97 1.42 7.86
N GLN A 141 7.36 0.67 6.95
CA GLN A 141 7.81 0.61 5.56
C GLN A 141 7.52 1.90 4.78
N LEU A 142 6.37 2.55 5.01
CA LEU A 142 6.07 3.88 4.46
C LEU A 142 7.09 4.93 4.92
N GLY A 143 7.51 4.87 6.19
CA GLY A 143 8.55 5.75 6.72
C GLY A 143 9.89 5.57 6.00
N LYS A 144 10.29 4.31 5.74
CA LYS A 144 11.49 4.03 4.92
C LYS A 144 11.32 4.54 3.49
N LEU A 145 10.15 4.30 2.88
CA LEU A 145 9.85 4.71 1.52
C LEU A 145 9.97 6.24 1.35
N GLY A 146 9.46 6.99 2.33
CA GLY A 146 9.54 8.46 2.37
C GLY A 146 10.97 9.03 2.43
N GLN A 147 11.97 8.25 2.84
CA GLN A 147 13.38 8.68 2.85
C GLN A 147 14.01 8.67 1.46
N TYR A 148 13.53 7.82 0.56
CA TYR A 148 14.14 7.63 -0.77
C TYR A 148 13.34 8.29 -1.90
N ASN A 149 12.06 8.57 -1.65
CA ASN A 149 11.10 8.91 -2.70
C ASN A 149 10.49 10.30 -2.53
N LYS A 150 9.94 10.81 -3.64
CA LYS A 150 9.18 12.06 -3.68
C LYS A 150 7.70 11.78 -3.96
N ILE A 151 7.10 10.93 -3.13
CA ILE A 151 5.67 10.65 -3.21
C ILE A 151 4.91 11.92 -2.81
N ASP A 152 4.13 12.45 -3.74
CA ASP A 152 3.31 13.64 -3.50
C ASP A 152 1.83 13.33 -3.29
N THR A 153 1.40 12.14 -3.71
CA THR A 153 0.04 11.63 -3.54
C THR A 153 0.07 10.23 -2.96
N LEU A 154 -0.63 10.04 -1.85
CA LEU A 154 -0.78 8.75 -1.18
C LEU A 154 -2.27 8.47 -0.93
N LYS A 155 -2.74 7.35 -1.46
CA LYS A 155 -4.09 6.84 -1.21
C LYS A 155 -3.99 5.47 -0.56
N ILE A 156 -4.62 5.30 0.59
CA ILE A 156 -4.68 4.03 1.30
C ILE A 156 -6.13 3.73 1.64
N SER A 157 -6.67 2.66 1.06
CA SER A 157 -7.90 2.01 1.52
C SER A 157 -7.54 0.87 2.46
N MET A 158 -8.13 0.90 3.65
CA MET A 158 -8.01 -0.12 4.67
C MET A 158 -9.40 -0.46 5.21
N GLN A 159 -10.36 -0.65 4.32
CA GLN A 159 -11.75 -0.92 4.67
C GLN A 159 -11.93 -2.31 5.29
N GLN A 160 -12.92 -2.45 6.16
CA GLN A 160 -13.31 -3.74 6.74
C GLN A 160 -12.14 -4.46 7.45
N ASN A 161 -11.25 -3.70 8.08
CA ASN A 161 -10.10 -4.22 8.81
C ASN A 161 -10.30 -4.07 10.33
N LYS A 162 -9.57 -4.87 11.10
CA LYS A 162 -9.33 -4.62 12.52
C LYS A 162 -8.11 -3.72 12.64
N ILE A 163 -8.28 -2.50 13.13
CA ILE A 163 -7.17 -1.55 13.26
C ILE A 163 -7.31 -0.79 14.58
N ASP A 164 -6.41 -1.06 15.51
CA ASP A 164 -6.45 -0.38 16.80
C ASP A 164 -5.85 1.05 16.73
N ASN A 165 -6.10 1.82 17.79
CA ASN A 165 -5.59 3.19 17.94
C ASN A 165 -4.04 3.27 17.87
N ALA A 166 -3.32 2.26 18.34
CA ALA A 166 -1.86 2.25 18.35
C ALA A 166 -1.27 1.95 16.96
N GLU A 167 -1.88 1.04 16.20
CA GLU A 167 -1.56 0.75 14.81
C GLU A 167 -1.75 1.98 13.94
N MET A 168 -2.88 2.67 14.09
CA MET A 168 -3.15 3.93 13.38
C MET A 168 -2.09 4.99 13.67
N LEU A 169 -1.71 5.15 14.94
CA LEU A 169 -0.65 6.09 15.30
C LEU A 169 0.71 5.71 14.68
N ARG A 170 1.06 4.41 14.63
CA ARG A 170 2.29 3.92 13.99
C ARG A 170 2.27 4.13 12.48
N LEU A 171 1.14 3.88 11.83
CA LEU A 171 0.92 4.16 10.40
C LEU A 171 1.20 5.64 10.10
N PHE A 172 0.54 6.54 10.84
CA PHE A 172 0.70 7.98 10.63
C PHE A 172 2.09 8.51 10.98
N ARG A 173 2.79 7.92 11.98
CA ARG A 173 4.21 8.21 12.21
C ARG A 173 5.06 7.90 10.98
N GLY A 174 4.82 6.75 10.35
CA GLY A 174 5.46 6.38 9.09
C GLY A 174 5.17 7.36 7.96
N ILE A 175 3.89 7.65 7.71
CA ILE A 175 3.45 8.62 6.69
C ILE A 175 4.11 9.99 6.94
N SER A 176 4.26 10.40 8.20
CA SER A 176 4.84 11.71 8.54
C SER A 176 6.28 11.92 8.09
N GLU A 177 6.99 10.85 7.70
CA GLU A 177 8.33 10.94 7.12
C GLU A 177 8.31 11.27 5.62
N MET A 178 7.17 11.19 4.94
CA MET A 178 7.00 11.57 3.54
C MET A 178 6.89 13.10 3.37
N LYS A 179 8.02 13.81 3.44
CA LYS A 179 8.03 15.29 3.45
C LYS A 179 7.52 15.95 2.16
N SER A 180 7.50 15.22 1.04
CA SER A 180 6.99 15.70 -0.26
C SER A 180 5.47 15.57 -0.41
N LEU A 181 4.79 14.93 0.54
CA LEU A 181 3.38 14.58 0.43
C LEU A 181 2.48 15.83 0.40
N LYS A 182 1.67 15.95 -0.65
CA LYS A 182 0.72 17.05 -0.89
C LYS A 182 -0.73 16.64 -0.70
N SER A 183 -1.06 15.38 -1.01
CA SER A 183 -2.40 14.83 -0.88
C SER A 183 -2.34 13.49 -0.16
N LEU A 184 -3.14 13.36 0.90
CA LEU A 184 -3.32 12.13 1.65
C LEU A 184 -4.80 11.77 1.67
N THR A 185 -5.13 10.58 1.19
CA THR A 185 -6.47 10.00 1.32
C THR A 185 -6.37 8.68 2.09
N ILE A 186 -7.14 8.58 3.17
CA ILE A 186 -7.27 7.37 3.98
C ILE A 186 -8.75 6.95 3.99
N ASP A 187 -9.04 5.69 3.65
CA ASP A 187 -10.38 5.13 3.74
C ASP A 187 -10.40 3.99 4.77
N LEU A 188 -11.17 4.17 5.84
CA LEU A 188 -11.29 3.24 6.97
C LEU A 188 -12.74 2.79 7.16
N ARG A 189 -13.59 2.93 6.14
CA ARG A 189 -14.98 2.51 6.26
C ARG A 189 -15.10 1.02 6.55
N GLY A 190 -15.99 0.65 7.45
CA GLY A 190 -16.15 -0.70 7.97
C GLY A 190 -15.05 -1.19 8.90
N SER A 191 -14.06 -0.36 9.22
CA SER A 191 -13.00 -0.71 10.17
C SER A 191 -13.43 -0.41 11.60
N HIS A 192 -12.98 -1.24 12.54
CA HIS A 192 -13.38 -1.17 13.95
C HIS A 192 -12.15 -0.93 14.83
N GLU A 193 -12.40 -0.49 16.07
CA GLU A 193 -11.39 -0.23 17.12
C GLU A 193 -10.56 1.05 16.97
N PHE A 194 -10.82 1.84 15.92
CA PHE A 194 -10.34 3.21 15.79
C PHE A 194 -11.40 4.21 16.26
N ASP A 195 -11.08 4.99 17.29
CA ASP A 195 -11.98 5.97 17.91
C ASP A 195 -11.31 7.34 18.12
N GLN A 196 -12.01 8.25 18.80
CA GLN A 196 -11.51 9.60 19.09
C GLN A 196 -10.16 9.58 19.83
N THR A 197 -9.95 8.62 20.73
CA THR A 197 -8.71 8.54 21.52
C THR A 197 -7.50 8.13 20.67
N GLY A 198 -7.73 7.40 19.58
CA GLY A 198 -6.71 7.14 18.55
C GLY A 198 -6.57 8.26 17.53
N PHE A 199 -7.65 9.00 17.26
CA PHE A 199 -7.66 10.10 16.31
C PHE A 199 -6.90 11.33 16.79
N ASP A 200 -7.12 11.78 18.03
CA ASP A 200 -6.46 12.98 18.58
C ASP A 200 -4.92 12.93 18.50
N PRO A 201 -4.26 11.80 18.81
CA PRO A 201 -2.82 11.63 18.63
C PRO A 201 -2.31 11.80 17.19
N LEU A 202 -3.16 11.68 16.16
CA LEU A 202 -2.74 11.82 14.76
C LEU A 202 -2.35 13.27 14.40
N VAL A 203 -2.78 14.26 15.20
CA VAL A 203 -2.43 15.67 15.01
C VAL A 203 -0.92 15.88 14.94
N GLY A 204 -0.16 15.23 15.84
CA GLY A 204 1.30 15.38 15.89
C GLY A 204 2.00 14.95 14.59
N PRO A 205 1.84 13.70 14.15
CA PRO A 205 2.36 13.23 12.87
C PRO A 205 1.88 14.05 11.66
N LEU A 206 0.59 14.38 11.57
CA LEU A 206 0.04 15.15 10.45
C LEU A 206 0.64 16.57 10.37
N LYS A 207 0.91 17.21 11.50
CA LYS A 207 1.61 18.51 11.54
C LYS A 207 3.04 18.45 10.97
N LYS A 208 3.68 17.29 10.85
CA LYS A 208 5.02 17.17 10.24
C LYS A 208 5.00 17.15 8.70
N LEU A 209 3.84 16.99 8.07
CA LEU A 209 3.69 16.93 6.61
C LEU A 209 3.63 18.35 6.00
N ASN A 210 4.79 19.01 5.86
CA ASN A 210 4.86 20.44 5.57
C ASN A 210 4.29 20.88 4.21
N ASN A 211 4.22 19.97 3.25
CA ASN A 211 3.67 20.26 1.92
C ASN A 211 2.21 19.81 1.76
N LEU A 212 1.59 19.27 2.81
CA LEU A 212 0.23 18.75 2.74
C LEU A 212 -0.75 19.89 2.44
N SER A 213 -1.52 19.73 1.37
CA SER A 213 -2.53 20.68 0.92
C SER A 213 -3.94 20.11 1.01
N SER A 214 -4.06 18.78 1.00
CA SER A 214 -5.33 18.07 1.09
C SER A 214 -5.19 16.82 1.95
N LEU A 215 -6.10 16.69 2.90
CA LEU A 215 -6.31 15.51 3.73
C LEU A 215 -7.77 15.08 3.60
N THR A 216 -7.98 13.84 3.18
CA THR A 216 -9.30 13.22 3.18
C THR A 216 -9.25 11.96 4.04
N MET A 217 -10.17 11.83 5.00
CA MET A 217 -10.35 10.58 5.75
C MET A 217 -11.83 10.17 5.75
N ASN A 218 -12.11 8.95 5.29
CA ASN A 218 -13.44 8.36 5.31
C ASN A 218 -13.53 7.38 6.47
N LEU A 219 -14.40 7.63 7.44
CA LEU A 219 -14.54 6.87 8.68
C LEU A 219 -16.02 6.45 8.86
N ASP A 220 -16.27 5.39 9.62
CA ASP A 220 -17.64 5.05 10.07
C ASP A 220 -17.99 5.71 11.41
N SER A 221 -16.98 5.96 12.24
CA SER A 221 -17.18 6.60 13.55
C SER A 221 -17.35 8.11 13.40
N ASP A 222 -18.27 8.69 14.18
CA ASP A 222 -18.33 10.13 14.39
C ASP A 222 -17.09 10.58 15.17
N ILE A 223 -16.19 11.27 14.46
CA ILE A 223 -14.96 11.81 15.01
C ILE A 223 -15.02 13.33 15.01
N ASP A 224 -14.76 13.93 16.16
CA ASP A 224 -14.52 15.36 16.27
C ASP A 224 -13.14 15.70 15.71
N ALA A 225 -13.12 16.18 14.47
CA ALA A 225 -11.91 16.65 13.81
C ALA A 225 -11.59 18.15 14.07
N THR A 226 -12.26 18.81 15.02
CA THR A 226 -12.07 20.25 15.30
C THR A 226 -10.63 20.58 15.66
N VAL A 227 -10.02 19.80 16.56
CA VAL A 227 -8.62 19.99 16.98
C VAL A 227 -7.67 19.82 15.80
N LEU A 228 -7.91 18.80 14.96
CA LEU A 228 -7.11 18.55 13.77
C LEU A 228 -7.22 19.69 12.75
N ARG A 229 -8.45 20.14 12.44
CA ARG A 229 -8.71 21.25 11.51
C ARG A 229 -8.03 22.53 11.98
N ALA A 230 -8.13 22.86 13.26
CA ALA A 230 -7.46 24.03 13.84
C ALA A 230 -5.94 23.91 13.72
N ALA A 231 -5.38 22.74 14.05
CA ALA A 231 -3.94 22.48 14.02
C ALA A 231 -3.33 22.57 12.61
N LEU A 232 -4.06 22.12 11.58
CA LEU A 232 -3.62 22.17 10.19
C LEU A 232 -3.89 23.53 9.52
N SER A 233 -4.90 24.27 9.96
CA SER A 233 -5.17 25.64 9.48
C SER A 233 -4.15 26.64 10.01
N ALA A 234 -3.64 26.45 11.24
CA ALA A 234 -2.64 27.31 11.85
C ALA A 234 -1.20 27.12 11.30
N LYS A 235 -1.00 26.19 10.36
CA LYS A 235 0.33 25.74 9.92
C LYS A 235 0.99 26.67 8.90
N ASP A 236 0.20 27.34 8.07
CA ASP A 236 0.66 28.36 7.12
C ASP A 236 -0.52 29.26 6.76
N SER A 237 -0.46 30.54 7.13
CA SER A 237 -1.55 31.51 6.88
C SER A 237 -1.82 31.74 5.39
N GLU A 238 -0.92 31.31 4.50
CA GLU A 238 -1.05 31.49 3.05
C GLU A 238 -1.70 30.29 2.34
N LYS A 239 -1.68 29.08 2.93
CA LYS A 239 -2.23 27.85 2.30
C LYS A 239 -2.75 26.86 3.36
N PRO A 240 -3.96 27.06 3.90
CA PRO A 240 -4.54 26.12 4.84
C PRO A 240 -4.77 24.75 4.19
N VAL A 241 -4.54 23.68 4.93
CA VAL A 241 -4.82 22.31 4.45
C VAL A 241 -6.33 22.14 4.30
N LYS A 242 -6.80 21.70 3.14
CA LYS A 242 -8.19 21.27 2.96
C LYS A 242 -8.38 19.93 3.69
N VAL A 243 -9.12 19.95 4.79
CA VAL A 243 -9.42 18.77 5.61
C VAL A 243 -10.87 18.35 5.39
N ASP A 244 -11.05 17.19 4.75
CA ASP A 244 -12.34 16.56 4.50
C ASP A 244 -12.45 15.26 5.30
N ILE A 245 -13.38 15.21 6.25
CA ILE A 245 -13.60 14.04 7.11
C ILE A 245 -15.07 13.69 6.98
N THR A 246 -15.35 12.55 6.36
CA THR A 246 -16.71 12.03 6.24
C THR A 246 -16.90 10.94 7.29
N SER A 247 -17.88 11.11 8.16
CA SER A 247 -18.46 10.02 8.96
C SER A 247 -19.74 9.52 8.29
N GLY A 248 -20.03 8.23 8.45
CA GLY A 248 -21.21 7.54 7.90
C GLY A 248 -22.33 7.38 8.90
#